data_AF-A0A084E1Z1-F1
#
_entry.id   AF-A0A084E1Z1-F1
#
_cell.length_a   1.000
_cell.length_b   1.000
_cell.length_c   1.000
_cell.angle_alpha   90.00
_cell.angle_beta   90.00
_cell.angle_gamma   90.00
#
_symmetry.space_group_name_H-M   'P 1'
#
loop_
_entity.id
_entity.type
_entity.pdbx_description
1 polymer ?
#
loop_
_entity_poly.entity_id
_entity_poly.type
_entity_poly.pdbx_seq_one_letter_code
_entity_poly.pdbx_strand_id
1 'polypeptide(L)'
;MSAKAGSIYPEFPSITSPSPMPIIIVGGDKGGLGKSLVARILATLLRSAAYQVMGFDCDARNAHLDRYYRNVMPVTRVLISTEK
;
A
#
# COMPACT_ATOMS: atom_id res chain seq x y z
N MET A 1 11.27 -16.72 -6.19
CA MET A 1 11.43 -15.66 -7.22
C MET A 1 12.46 -14.68 -6.69
N SER A 2 13.57 -14.54 -7.40
CA SER A 2 14.73 -13.77 -6.96
C SER A 2 14.57 -12.32 -7.41
N ALA A 3 14.50 -11.37 -6.47
CA ALA A 3 14.57 -9.95 -6.80
C ALA A 3 15.88 -9.64 -7.53
N LYS A 4 15.81 -8.96 -8.68
CA LYS A 4 16.99 -8.47 -9.38
C LYS A 4 17.67 -7.40 -8.54
N ALA A 5 18.95 -7.61 -8.20
CA ALA A 5 19.72 -6.71 -7.36
C ALA A 5 19.68 -5.27 -7.92
N GLY A 6 19.13 -4.33 -7.15
CA GLY A 6 19.12 -2.89 -7.47
C GLY A 6 17.74 -2.23 -7.59
N SER A 7 16.63 -2.99 -7.65
CA SER A 7 15.28 -2.40 -7.64
C SER A 7 14.72 -2.35 -6.21
N ILE A 8 14.45 -1.16 -5.70
CA ILE A 8 13.62 -0.95 -4.49
C ILE A 8 12.12 -1.17 -4.78
N TYR A 9 11.75 -1.28 -6.05
CA TYR A 9 10.38 -1.58 -6.46
C TYR A 9 10.18 -3.10 -6.55
N PRO A 10 9.06 -3.65 -6.04
CA PRO A 10 8.69 -5.04 -6.25
C PRO A 10 8.51 -5.32 -7.75
N GLU A 11 8.87 -6.52 -8.21
CA GLU A 11 8.51 -6.96 -9.57
C GLU A 11 6.99 -7.09 -9.69
N PHE A 12 6.42 -6.45 -10.71
CA PHE A 12 4.99 -6.49 -10.99
C PHE A 12 4.68 -7.57 -12.05
N PRO A 13 3.58 -8.33 -11.90
CA PRO A 13 3.09 -9.16 -12.99
C PRO A 13 2.74 -8.29 -14.20
N SER A 14 3.01 -8.81 -15.41
CA SER A 14 2.70 -8.11 -16.67
C SER A 14 1.19 -7.93 -16.83
N ILE A 15 0.72 -6.69 -16.84
CA ILE A 15 -0.69 -6.35 -17.02
C ILE A 15 -1.05 -6.48 -18.51
N THR A 16 -1.86 -7.47 -18.87
CA THR A 16 -2.20 -7.82 -20.26
C THR A 16 -3.15 -6.83 -20.95
N SER A 17 -3.75 -5.90 -20.22
CA SER A 17 -4.45 -4.71 -20.75
C SER A 17 -4.67 -3.68 -19.63
N PRO A 18 -4.41 -2.37 -19.84
CA PRO A 18 -4.56 -1.40 -18.77
C PRO A 18 -6.04 -1.04 -18.61
N SER A 19 -6.77 -1.84 -17.83
CA SER A 19 -7.93 -1.29 -17.11
C SER A 19 -7.40 -0.20 -16.17
N PRO A 20 -7.96 1.02 -16.15
CA PRO A 20 -7.49 2.06 -15.24
C PRO A 20 -7.69 1.57 -13.81
N MET A 21 -6.59 1.22 -13.14
CA MET A 21 -6.63 0.81 -11.75
C MET A 21 -6.93 2.04 -10.89
N PRO A 22 -8.02 2.06 -10.09
CA PRO A 22 -8.35 3.21 -9.27
C PRO A 22 -7.29 3.40 -8.17
N ILE A 23 -6.79 4.63 -8.03
CA ILE A 23 -5.95 5.02 -6.89
C ILE A 23 -6.88 5.42 -5.75
N ILE A 24 -6.77 4.77 -4.60
CA ILE A 24 -7.57 5.06 -3.42
C ILE A 24 -6.67 5.68 -2.35
N ILE A 25 -6.98 6.92 -1.96
CA ILE A 25 -6.26 7.65 -0.93
C ILE A 25 -7.09 7.65 0.36
N VAL A 26 -6.50 7.15 1.45
CA VAL A 26 -7.11 7.20 2.78
C VAL A 26 -6.45 8.31 3.59
N GLY A 27 -7.04 9.51 3.52
CA GLY A 27 -6.54 10.73 4.16
C GLY A 27 -7.33 11.16 5.39
N GLY A 28 -6.86 12.23 6.03
CA GLY A 28 -7.58 12.92 7.10
C GLY A 28 -6.65 13.64 8.09
N ASP A 29 -7.14 14.74 8.65
CA ASP A 29 -6.27 15.78 9.23
C ASP A 29 -5.80 15.49 10.66
N LYS A 30 -6.46 14.58 11.37
CA LYS A 30 -6.16 14.28 12.78
C LYS A 30 -5.69 12.85 12.99
N GLY A 31 -4.79 12.66 13.95
CA GLY A 31 -4.44 11.34 14.49
C GLY A 31 -5.63 10.69 15.19
N GLY A 32 -5.71 9.36 15.18
CA GLY A 32 -6.74 8.62 15.91
C GLY A 32 -8.10 8.47 15.21
N LEU A 33 -8.33 9.08 14.05
CA LEU A 33 -9.61 8.97 13.29
C LEU A 33 -9.85 7.60 12.62
N GLY A 34 -8.93 6.65 12.75
CA GLY A 34 -9.07 5.33 12.16
C GLY A 34 -8.63 5.22 10.69
N LYS A 35 -7.88 6.18 10.14
CA LYS A 35 -7.37 6.13 8.76
C LYS A 35 -6.66 4.81 8.43
N SER A 36 -5.70 4.42 9.27
CA SER A 36 -4.96 3.17 9.07
C SER A 36 -5.84 1.94 9.25
N LEU A 37 -6.90 2.01 10.06
CA LEU A 37 -7.90 0.94 10.15
C LEU A 37 -8.69 0.81 8.83
N VAL A 38 -9.17 1.94 8.29
CA VAL A 38 -9.89 1.97 7.00
C VAL A 38 -9.02 1.44 5.87
N ALA A 39 -7.76 1.89 5.77
CA ALA A 39 -6.81 1.39 4.76
C ALA A 39 -6.64 -0.13 4.84
N ARG A 40 -6.54 -0.68 6.05
CA ARG A 40 -6.45 -2.13 6.27
C ARG A 40 -7.74 -2.87 5.88
N ILE A 41 -8.91 -2.36 6.26
CA ILE A 41 -10.20 -2.97 5.91
C ILE A 41 -10.34 -3.03 4.39
N LEU A 42 -10.03 -1.91 3.71
CA LEU A 42 -10.06 -1.84 2.25
C LEU A 42 -9.11 -2.86 1.61
N ALA A 43 -7.88 -2.96 2.11
CA ALA A 43 -6.93 -3.97 1.64
C ALA A 43 -7.44 -5.40 1.85
N THR A 44 -8.07 -5.70 2.99
CA THR A 44 -8.71 -7.01 3.21
C THR A 44 -9.80 -7.26 2.19
N LEU A 45 -10.77 -6.35 2.07
CA LEU A 45 -11.96 -6.55 1.24
C LEU A 45 -11.61 -6.70 -0.24
N LEU A 46 -10.74 -5.85 -0.77
CA LEU A 46 -10.29 -5.93 -2.16
C LEU A 46 -9.57 -7.24 -2.44
N ARG A 47 -8.69 -7.68 -1.54
CA ARG A 47 -7.99 -8.96 -1.70
C ARG A 47 -8.92 -10.16 -1.58
N SER A 48 -9.87 -10.12 -0.65
CA SER A 48 -10.91 -11.15 -0.52
C SER A 48 -11.80 -11.23 -1.77
N ALA A 49 -11.97 -10.12 -2.48
CA ALA A 49 -12.64 -10.06 -3.78
C ALA A 49 -11.71 -10.37 -4.98
N ALA A 50 -10.53 -10.96 -4.72
CA ALA A 50 -9.53 -11.37 -5.71
C ALA A 50 -8.93 -10.24 -6.57
N TYR A 51 -9.02 -8.98 -6.12
CA TYR A 51 -8.27 -7.90 -6.75
C TYR A 51 -6.79 -7.99 -6.41
N GLN A 52 -5.94 -7.66 -7.40
CA GLN A 52 -4.53 -7.38 -7.15
C GLN A 52 -4.42 -6.01 -6.47
N VAL A 53 -3.91 -5.99 -5.25
CA VAL A 53 -3.79 -4.79 -4.42
C VAL A 53 -2.33 -4.55 -4.09
N MET A 54 -1.92 -3.29 -4.18
CA MET A 54 -0.67 -2.81 -3.62
C MET A 54 -0.95 -1.69 -2.61
N GLY A 55 -0.17 -1.66 -1.54
CA GLY A 55 -0.28 -0.66 -0.49
C GLY A 55 0.88 0.33 -0.50
N PHE A 56 0.58 1.59 -0.19
CA PHE A 56 1.58 2.60 0.14
C PHE A 56 1.29 3.09 1.56
N ASP A 57 2.26 2.93 2.46
CA ASP A 57 2.14 3.40 3.83
C ASP A 57 2.96 4.67 4.01
N CYS A 58 2.25 5.79 4.17
CA CYS A 58 2.83 7.12 4.32
C CYS A 58 2.93 7.58 5.79
N ASP A 59 2.56 6.74 6.76
CA ASP A 59 2.70 7.09 8.18
C ASP A 59 4.13 6.80 8.65
N ALA A 60 4.93 7.87 8.75
CA ALA A 60 6.31 7.79 9.22
C ALA A 60 6.41 7.29 10.68
N ARG A 61 5.41 7.57 11.52
CA ARG A 61 5.42 7.24 12.95
C ARG A 61 4.89 5.85 13.22
N ASN A 62 3.77 5.50 12.58
CA ASN A 62 3.02 4.26 12.86
C ASN A 62 2.50 3.62 11.56
N ALA A 63 3.42 3.03 10.79
CA ALA A 63 3.11 2.31 9.55
C ALA A 63 2.32 1.00 9.78
N HIS A 64 1.02 1.14 10.00
CA HIS A 64 0.09 0.04 10.28
C HIS A 64 -0.25 -0.79 9.04
N LEU A 65 -0.24 -0.22 7.84
CA LEU A 65 -0.49 -1.00 6.64
C LEU A 65 0.71 -1.93 6.40
N ASP A 66 1.93 -1.39 6.45
CA ASP A 66 3.18 -2.15 6.32
C ASP A 66 3.27 -3.27 7.37
N ARG A 67 3.11 -2.93 8.65
CA ARG A 67 3.24 -3.89 9.76
C ARG A 67 2.37 -5.14 9.61
N TYR A 68 1.15 -4.99 9.10
CA TYR A 68 0.19 -6.10 9.02
C TYR A 68 0.15 -6.76 7.64
N TYR A 69 0.51 -6.06 6.57
CA TYR A 69 0.29 -6.54 5.20
C TYR A 69 1.56 -6.79 4.39
N ARG A 70 2.75 -6.36 4.83
CA ARG A 70 4.01 -6.55 4.08
C ARG A 70 4.31 -8.00 3.70
N ASN A 71 3.86 -8.96 4.51
CA ASN A 71 4.07 -10.40 4.26
C ASN A 71 2.94 -11.04 3.44
N VAL A 72 1.93 -10.26 3.05
CA VAL A 72 0.68 -10.76 2.46
C VAL A 72 0.34 -10.09 1.13
N MET A 73 0.80 -8.86 0.91
CA MET A 73 0.74 -8.15 -0.37
C MET A 73 1.93 -7.17 -0.47
N PRO A 74 2.28 -6.68 -1.67
CA PRO A 74 3.27 -5.62 -1.81
C PRO A 74 2.83 -4.37 -1.02
N VAL A 75 3.66 -3.97 -0.07
CA VAL A 75 3.51 -2.69 0.65
C VAL A 75 4.81 -1.92 0.56
N THR A 76 4.74 -0.68 0.09
CA THR A 76 5.89 0.22 0.05
C THR A 76 5.72 1.29 1.12
N ARG A 77 6.76 1.50 1.92
CA ARG A 77 6.81 2.65 2.83
C ARG A 77 7.30 3.87 2.09
N VAL A 78 6.50 4.92 2.08
CA VAL A 78 6.84 6.18 1.42
C VAL A 78 6.92 7.26 2.48
N LEU A 79 8.12 7.74 2.74
CA LEU A 79 8.32 8.89 3.61
C LEU A 79 8.03 10.15 2.80
N ILE A 80 6.84 10.70 2.99
CA ILE A 80 6.51 12.03 2.47
C ILE A 80 7.13 13.02 3.47
N SER A 81 8.42 13.31 3.29
CA SER A 81 9.06 14.43 3.97
C SER A 81 8.48 15.71 3.38
N THR A 82 7.71 16.45 4.17
CA THR A 82 7.64 17.89 3.96
C THR A 82 8.94 18.43 4.55
N GLU A 83 9.99 18.57 3.73
CA GLU A 83 11.02 19.55 4.10
C GLU A 83 10.27 20.87 4.33
N LYS A 84 10.48 21.47 5.49
CA LYS A 84 9.95 22.78 5.83
C LYS A 84 10.80 23.86 5.20
#